data_AF-A0A838TMH8-F1
#
_entry.id   AF-A0A838TMH8-F1
#
_cell.length_a   1.000
_cell.length_b   1.000
_cell.length_c   1.000
_cell.angle_alpha   90.00
_cell.angle_beta   90.00
_cell.angle_gamma   90.00
#
_symmetry.space_group_name_H-M   'P 1'
#
loop_
_entity.id
_entity.type
_entity.pdbx_description
1 polymer ?
#
loop_
_entity_poly.entity_id
_entity_poly.type
_entity_poly.pdbx_seq_one_letter_code
_entity_poly.pdbx_strand_id
1 'polypeptide(L)'
;MRLVFILFIVVMFCTKGYSQKVTISLKDAPLEKVFVEIRKQTDYNFFYNVELLQHSDLVTIDVNNVSLGHVLDLCFKNQLFSYNISGKSITVQKKQEENVLKDFLPPLPIEIRGHVVGHEQQKLAFANIGLINKDNKIVAKTSVGSDGNFQLRYNIKGYYILAVSHTGYKEYR
;
A
#
# COMPACT_ATOMS: atom_id res chain seq x y z
N MET A 1 47.00 10.41 -16.25
CA MET A 1 46.21 9.21 -15.94
C MET A 1 44.78 9.63 -15.63
N ARG A 2 43.84 9.25 -16.51
CA ARG A 2 42.38 9.06 -16.29
C ARG A 2 41.65 10.20 -15.55
N LEU A 3 40.98 11.14 -16.21
CA LEU A 3 39.70 10.97 -16.94
C LEU A 3 38.83 9.83 -16.40
N VAL A 4 37.57 10.17 -16.13
CA VAL A 4 36.43 9.30 -15.80
C VAL A 4 36.19 9.13 -14.29
N PHE A 5 34.92 9.40 -13.95
CA PHE A 5 34.16 9.13 -12.72
C PHE A 5 33.72 10.37 -11.95
N ILE A 6 32.39 10.52 -11.90
CA ILE A 6 31.59 11.51 -11.16
C ILE A 6 31.13 12.71 -12.01
N LEU A 7 30.69 12.40 -13.24
CA LEU A 7 29.46 13.02 -13.76
C LEU A 7 28.31 12.44 -12.93
N PHE A 8 28.03 13.06 -11.77
CA PHE A 8 26.88 12.71 -10.95
C PHE A 8 25.64 13.12 -11.75
N ILE A 9 24.99 12.11 -12.31
CA ILE A 9 23.74 12.21 -13.07
C ILE A 9 22.71 12.84 -12.12
N VAL A 10 22.51 14.14 -12.27
CA VAL A 10 21.27 14.80 -11.83
C VAL A 10 20.22 14.31 -12.82
N VAL A 11 19.59 13.18 -12.53
CA VAL A 11 18.29 12.87 -13.12
C VAL A 11 17.35 13.91 -12.55
N MET A 12 17.23 15.05 -13.24
CA MET A 12 16.06 15.88 -13.08
C MET A 12 14.89 14.98 -13.48
N PHE A 13 14.12 14.56 -12.49
CA PHE A 13 12.75 14.15 -12.68
C PHE A 13 12.04 15.35 -13.35
N CYS A 14 12.04 15.38 -14.69
CA CYS A 14 11.06 16.13 -15.44
C CYS A 14 9.74 15.38 -15.29
N THR A 15 9.15 15.43 -14.10
CA THR A 15 7.70 15.29 -14.03
C THR A 15 7.16 16.43 -14.89
N LYS A 16 6.37 16.10 -15.90
CA LYS A 16 5.58 17.10 -16.63
C LYS A 16 4.50 17.60 -15.66
N GLY A 17 4.91 18.31 -14.61
CA GLY A 17 4.00 19.01 -13.73
C GLY A 17 3.26 20.01 -14.60
N TYR A 18 1.93 19.98 -14.53
CA TYR A 18 1.08 20.97 -15.19
C TYR A 18 1.51 22.36 -14.70
N SER A 19 2.36 23.01 -15.49
CA SER A 19 3.26 24.10 -15.05
C SER A 19 2.56 25.45 -14.87
N GLN A 20 1.25 25.50 -15.03
CA GLN A 20 0.46 26.70 -14.79
C GLN A 20 0.30 26.88 -13.29
N LYS A 21 0.68 28.06 -12.82
CA LYS A 21 0.57 28.44 -11.42
C LYS A 21 -0.76 29.14 -11.20
N VAL A 22 -1.42 28.81 -10.10
CA VAL A 22 -2.71 29.37 -9.71
C VAL A 22 -2.66 29.86 -8.27
N THR A 23 -3.45 30.88 -7.99
CA THR A 23 -3.63 31.47 -6.66
C THR A 23 -5.10 31.43 -6.31
N ILE A 24 -5.46 30.72 -5.24
CA ILE A 24 -6.85 30.50 -4.84
C ILE A 24 -6.91 30.58 -3.32
N SER A 25 -7.83 31.38 -2.80
CA SER A 25 -8.13 31.46 -1.38
C SER A 25 -9.64 31.32 -1.18
N LEU A 26 -10.08 30.11 -0.86
CA LEU A 26 -11.47 29.74 -0.64
C LEU A 26 -11.58 28.94 0.66
N LYS A 27 -12.59 29.24 1.47
CA LYS A 27 -12.91 28.53 2.70
C LYS A 27 -14.30 27.93 2.61
N ASP A 28 -14.40 26.65 2.99
CA ASP A 28 -15.66 25.87 3.00
C ASP A 28 -16.47 26.03 1.70
N ALA A 29 -15.78 25.97 0.56
CA ALA A 29 -16.37 26.19 -0.75
C ALA A 29 -16.68 24.86 -1.46
N PRO A 30 -17.77 24.79 -2.25
CA PRO A 30 -18.00 23.64 -3.11
C PRO A 30 -16.93 23.57 -4.18
N LEU A 31 -16.58 22.35 -4.60
CA LEU A 31 -15.50 22.11 -5.55
C LEU A 31 -15.74 22.78 -6.91
N GLU A 32 -17.01 22.98 -7.29
CA GLU A 32 -17.39 23.77 -8.46
C GLU A 32 -16.84 25.21 -8.42
N LYS A 33 -16.87 25.88 -7.27
CA LYS A 33 -16.30 27.23 -7.13
C LYS A 33 -14.79 27.22 -7.35
N VAL A 34 -14.11 26.18 -6.87
CA VAL A 34 -12.67 26.00 -7.10
C VAL A 34 -12.39 25.85 -8.60
N PHE A 35 -13.18 25.06 -9.32
CA PHE A 35 -13.02 24.89 -10.77
C PHE A 35 -13.27 26.18 -11.56
N VAL A 36 -14.18 27.05 -11.09
CA VAL A 36 -14.37 28.39 -11.67
C VAL A 36 -13.13 29.25 -11.47
N GLU A 37 -12.54 29.28 -10.28
CA GLU A 37 -11.32 30.06 -10.00
C GLU A 37 -10.11 29.54 -10.81
N ILE A 38 -10.00 28.23 -10.99
CA ILE A 38 -8.97 27.64 -11.85
C ILE A 38 -9.18 28.04 -13.32
N ARG A 39 -10.41 28.00 -13.84
CA ARG A 39 -10.74 28.39 -15.21
C ARG A 39 -10.46 29.86 -15.51
N LYS A 40 -10.53 30.74 -14.51
CA LYS A 40 -10.19 32.17 -14.68
C LYS A 40 -8.69 32.39 -14.90
N GLN A 41 -7.85 31.49 -14.39
CA GLN A 41 -6.40 31.62 -14.38
C GLN A 41 -5.71 30.67 -15.38
N THR A 42 -6.46 29.72 -15.94
CA THR A 42 -5.93 28.67 -16.81
C THR A 42 -6.89 28.35 -17.96
N ASP A 43 -6.34 27.83 -19.05
CA ASP A 43 -7.14 27.36 -20.21
C ASP A 43 -7.71 25.94 -20.04
N TYR A 44 -7.77 25.41 -18.81
CA TYR A 44 -8.26 24.06 -18.58
C TYR A 44 -9.78 24.01 -18.52
N ASN A 45 -10.37 23.03 -19.19
CA ASN A 45 -11.79 22.74 -19.11
C ASN A 45 -12.06 21.60 -18.14
N PHE A 46 -13.11 21.73 -17.32
CA PHE A 46 -13.53 20.69 -16.39
C PHE A 46 -14.73 19.93 -16.94
N PHE A 47 -14.63 18.60 -16.97
CA PHE A 47 -15.70 17.68 -17.31
C PHE A 47 -16.06 16.84 -16.10
N TYR A 48 -17.32 16.87 -15.69
CA TYR A 48 -17.80 16.15 -14.50
C TYR A 48 -19.30 15.89 -14.63
N ASN A 49 -19.80 14.87 -13.93
CA ASN A 49 -21.23 14.72 -13.69
C ASN A 49 -21.64 15.65 -12.52
N VAL A 50 -22.66 16.48 -12.72
CA VAL A 50 -23.17 17.40 -11.69
C VAL A 50 -23.63 16.63 -10.45
N GLU A 51 -24.29 15.49 -10.64
CA GLU A 51 -24.76 14.62 -9.54
C GLU A 51 -23.59 14.10 -8.68
N LEU A 52 -22.42 13.91 -9.30
CA LEU A 52 -21.21 13.45 -8.64
C LEU A 52 -20.63 14.54 -7.73
N LEU A 53 -20.66 15.81 -8.17
CA LEU A 53 -20.20 16.95 -7.37
C LEU A 53 -21.17 17.36 -6.26
N GLN A 54 -22.47 17.10 -6.40
CA GLN A 54 -23.44 17.38 -5.32
C GLN A 54 -23.16 16.61 -4.04
N HIS A 55 -22.48 15.46 -4.15
CA HIS A 55 -22.06 14.63 -3.02
C HIS A 55 -20.60 14.90 -2.61
N SER A 56 -19.97 15.97 -3.12
CA SER A 56 -18.60 16.33 -2.74
C SER A 56 -18.58 17.12 -1.44
N ASP A 57 -17.58 16.83 -0.60
CA ASP A 57 -17.33 17.60 0.61
C ASP A 57 -16.84 19.01 0.26
N LEU A 58 -17.17 19.96 1.13
CA LEU A 58 -16.64 21.33 1.05
C LEU A 58 -15.12 21.32 1.20
N VAL A 59 -14.45 22.14 0.40
CA VAL A 59 -12.99 22.24 0.39
C VAL A 59 -12.57 23.63 0.88
N THR A 60 -11.62 23.63 1.81
CA THR A 60 -10.87 24.83 2.20
C THR A 60 -9.48 24.77 1.57
N ILE A 61 -9.15 25.76 0.76
CA ILE A 61 -7.88 25.86 0.05
C ILE A 61 -7.37 27.30 0.08
N ASP A 62 -6.13 27.46 0.53
CA ASP A 62 -5.38 28.72 0.48
C ASP A 62 -4.01 28.44 -0.11
N VAL A 63 -3.83 28.83 -1.38
CA VAL A 63 -2.64 28.57 -2.18
C VAL A 63 -2.27 29.82 -2.96
N ASN A 64 -0.98 30.13 -2.98
CA ASN A 64 -0.42 31.26 -3.72
C ASN A 64 0.67 30.76 -4.67
N ASN A 65 0.48 30.99 -5.97
CA ASN A 65 1.46 30.67 -7.01
C ASN A 65 1.87 29.19 -7.04
N VAL A 66 0.90 28.29 -6.85
CA VAL A 66 1.08 26.85 -6.75
C VAL A 66 0.73 26.18 -8.08
N SER A 67 1.41 25.09 -8.46
CA SER A 67 1.09 24.37 -9.69
C SER A 67 -0.32 23.79 -9.66
N LEU A 68 -1.01 23.83 -10.80
CA LEU A 68 -2.37 23.31 -10.92
C LEU A 68 -2.51 21.86 -10.44
N GLY A 69 -1.54 21.00 -10.78
CA GLY A 69 -1.55 19.60 -10.33
C GLY A 69 -1.57 19.51 -8.80
N HIS A 70 -0.75 20.30 -8.11
CA HIS A 70 -0.70 20.30 -6.65
C HIS A 70 -1.98 20.85 -6.02
N VAL A 71 -2.57 21.89 -6.63
CA VAL A 71 -3.88 22.42 -6.21
C VAL A 71 -4.97 21.36 -6.33
N LEU A 72 -5.03 20.64 -7.45
CA LEU A 72 -5.98 19.55 -7.63
C LEU A 72 -5.73 18.41 -6.63
N ASP A 73 -4.47 18.03 -6.39
CA ASP A 73 -4.13 17.02 -5.39
C ASP A 73 -4.66 17.41 -4.00
N LEU A 74 -4.55 18.68 -3.61
CA LEU A 74 -5.09 19.18 -2.35
C LEU A 74 -6.63 19.11 -2.32
N CYS A 75 -7.29 19.50 -3.41
CA CYS A 75 -8.75 19.47 -3.49
C CYS A 75 -9.35 18.06 -3.46
N PHE A 76 -8.68 17.09 -4.10
CA PHE A 76 -9.18 15.72 -4.23
C PHE A 76 -8.65 14.75 -3.14
N LYS A 77 -7.74 15.20 -2.26
CA LYS A 77 -7.08 14.34 -1.25
C LYS A 77 -8.05 13.56 -0.36
N ASN A 78 -9.14 14.19 0.05
CA ASN A 78 -10.10 13.64 1.01
C ASN A 78 -11.47 13.34 0.37
N GLN A 79 -11.54 13.23 -0.96
CA GLN A 79 -12.79 13.02 -1.67
C GLN A 79 -12.92 11.58 -2.22
N LEU A 80 -14.16 11.14 -2.43
CA LEU A 80 -14.50 9.86 -3.08
C LEU A 80 -14.32 9.88 -4.61
N PHE A 81 -13.74 10.95 -5.13
CA PHE A 81 -13.59 11.22 -6.54
C PHE A 81 -12.11 11.44 -6.86
N SER A 82 -11.74 11.19 -8.11
CA SER A 82 -10.41 11.39 -8.65
C SER A 82 -10.49 12.25 -9.90
N TYR A 83 -9.37 12.81 -10.32
CA TYR A 83 -9.28 13.60 -11.53
C TYR A 83 -8.27 12.98 -12.51
N ASN A 84 -8.52 13.16 -13.79
CA ASN A 84 -7.58 12.82 -14.86
C ASN A 84 -7.42 14.04 -15.77
N ILE A 85 -6.17 14.39 -16.09
CA ILE A 85 -5.86 15.49 -16.98
C ILE A 85 -5.40 14.93 -18.33
N SER A 86 -6.20 15.16 -19.35
CA SER A 86 -5.93 14.78 -20.73
C SER A 86 -5.89 16.04 -21.61
N GLY A 87 -4.69 16.41 -22.06
CA GLY A 87 -4.49 17.66 -22.81
C GLY A 87 -4.83 18.90 -21.98
N LYS A 88 -5.82 19.68 -22.43
CA LYS A 88 -6.39 20.84 -21.71
C LYS A 88 -7.72 20.52 -21.00
N SER A 89 -8.06 19.25 -20.84
CA SER A 89 -9.31 18.82 -20.20
C SER A 89 -9.03 18.05 -18.91
N ILE A 90 -9.75 18.40 -17.86
CA ILE A 90 -9.71 17.78 -16.54
C ILE A 90 -11.03 17.04 -16.34
N THR A 91 -11.00 15.73 -16.33
CA THR A 91 -12.17 14.88 -16.10
C THR A 91 -12.23 14.46 -14.64
N VAL A 92 -13.31 14.79 -13.96
CA VAL A 92 -13.61 14.30 -12.61
C VAL A 92 -14.42 13.02 -12.73
N GLN A 93 -13.91 11.96 -12.10
CA GLN A 93 -14.51 10.64 -12.14
C GLN A 93 -14.55 10.06 -10.74
N LYS A 94 -15.50 9.16 -10.48
CA LYS A 94 -15.50 8.41 -9.22
C LYS A 94 -14.15 7.75 -9.07
N LYS A 95 -13.53 7.91 -7.90
CA LYS A 95 -12.31 7.19 -7.60
C LYS A 95 -12.67 5.73 -7.77
N GLN A 96 -12.12 5.09 -8.80
CA GLN A 96 -12.15 3.64 -8.82
C GLN A 96 -11.47 3.29 -7.51
N GLU A 97 -12.21 2.63 -6.61
CA GLU A 97 -11.59 1.91 -5.52
C GLU A 97 -10.48 1.12 -6.19
N GLU A 98 -9.22 1.52 -5.98
CA GLU A 98 -8.11 0.64 -6.25
C GLU A 98 -8.50 -0.62 -5.52
N ASN A 99 -8.86 -1.63 -6.31
CA ASN A 99 -9.59 -2.80 -5.89
C ASN A 99 -9.14 -3.16 -4.48
N VAL A 100 -9.98 -2.88 -3.48
CA VAL A 100 -9.72 -3.21 -2.07
C VAL A 100 -9.75 -4.73 -1.89
N LEU A 101 -9.70 -5.50 -2.98
CA LEU A 101 -9.31 -6.90 -3.03
C LEU A 101 -7.92 -7.19 -2.45
N LYS A 102 -7.10 -6.18 -2.11
CA LYS A 102 -5.96 -6.43 -1.21
C LYS A 102 -6.38 -6.77 0.22
N ASP A 103 -7.59 -6.41 0.65
CA ASP A 103 -8.15 -6.78 1.96
C ASP A 103 -9.12 -7.98 1.89
N PHE A 104 -9.59 -8.37 0.69
CA PHE A 104 -10.36 -9.61 0.48
C PHE A 104 -9.53 -10.82 0.02
N LEU A 105 -8.27 -10.62 -0.35
CA LEU A 105 -7.34 -11.74 -0.44
C LEU A 105 -6.98 -12.14 0.99
N PRO A 106 -7.28 -13.37 1.44
CA PRO A 106 -6.76 -13.83 2.71
C PRO A 106 -5.23 -13.65 2.68
N PRO A 107 -4.62 -13.13 3.76
CA PRO A 107 -3.17 -12.91 3.78
C PRO A 107 -2.48 -14.18 3.31
N LEU A 108 -1.61 -14.06 2.30
CA LEU A 108 -0.87 -15.21 1.78
C LEU A 108 -0.21 -15.91 2.97
N PRO A 109 -0.42 -17.23 3.12
CA PRO A 109 0.16 -17.95 4.23
C PRO A 109 1.68 -17.87 4.13
N ILE A 110 2.31 -17.43 5.20
CA ILE A 110 3.74 -17.54 5.42
C ILE A 110 4.04 -19.03 5.56
N GLU A 111 5.10 -19.47 4.89
CA GLU A 111 5.49 -20.86 4.86
C GLU A 111 6.86 -21.04 5.54
N ILE A 112 6.89 -21.89 6.56
CA ILE A 112 8.11 -22.33 7.24
C ILE A 112 8.41 -23.74 6.75
N ARG A 113 9.61 -23.93 6.19
CA ARG A 113 10.14 -25.25 5.82
C ARG A 113 11.35 -25.56 6.67
N GLY A 114 11.50 -26.82 7.03
CA GLY A 114 12.67 -27.30 7.73
C GLY A 114 12.68 -28.82 7.82
N HIS A 115 13.67 -29.34 8.54
CA HIS A 115 13.77 -30.74 8.89
C HIS A 115 14.07 -30.84 10.38
N VAL A 116 13.61 -31.92 11.01
CA VAL A 116 13.84 -32.18 12.44
C VAL A 116 14.92 -33.24 12.58
N VAL A 117 15.92 -32.95 13.42
CA VAL A 117 17.00 -33.88 13.75
C VAL A 117 17.01 -34.16 15.24
N GLY A 118 17.35 -35.39 15.61
CA GLY A 118 17.58 -35.80 16.98
C GLY A 118 18.99 -35.47 17.47
N HIS A 119 19.30 -35.90 18.69
CA HIS A 119 20.61 -35.69 19.34
C HIS A 119 21.79 -36.23 18.52
N GLU A 120 21.59 -37.32 17.77
CA GLU A 120 22.63 -37.95 16.94
C GLU A 120 22.61 -37.46 15.48
N GLN A 121 22.05 -36.29 15.20
CA GLN A 121 21.83 -35.75 13.83
C GLN A 121 20.98 -36.63 12.91
N GLN A 122 20.42 -37.73 13.43
CA GLN A 122 19.46 -38.56 12.72
C GLN A 122 18.17 -37.78 12.47
N LYS A 123 17.63 -37.90 11.26
CA LYS A 123 16.35 -37.28 10.91
C LYS A 123 15.24 -37.91 11.74
N LEU A 124 14.44 -37.07 12.39
CA LEU A 124 13.35 -37.50 13.25
C LEU A 124 12.03 -37.35 12.51
N ALA A 125 11.48 -38.47 12.06
CA ALA A 125 10.15 -38.52 11.45
C ALA A 125 9.04 -38.43 12.50
N PHE A 126 7.82 -38.08 12.08
CA PHE A 126 6.60 -38.13 12.90
C PHE A 126 6.62 -37.22 14.15
N ALA A 127 7.53 -36.25 14.23
CA ALA A 127 7.47 -35.20 15.25
C ALA A 127 6.33 -34.22 14.95
N ASN A 128 5.85 -33.56 16.00
CA ASN A 128 4.85 -32.51 15.92
C ASN A 128 5.55 -31.15 16.00
N ILE A 129 5.10 -30.22 15.18
CA ILE A 129 5.61 -28.86 15.14
C ILE A 129 4.46 -27.91 15.40
N GLY A 130 4.64 -27.01 16.37
CA GLY A 130 3.66 -26.01 16.75
C GLY A 130 4.26 -24.61 16.74
N LEU A 131 3.49 -23.63 16.26
CA LEU A 131 3.78 -22.22 16.52
C LEU A 131 3.03 -21.79 17.77
N ILE A 132 3.75 -21.28 18.76
CA ILE A 132 3.22 -20.85 20.05
C ILE A 132 3.30 -19.31 20.14
N ASN A 133 2.21 -18.65 20.53
CA ASN A 133 2.18 -17.21 20.75
C ASN A 133 2.67 -16.83 22.17
N LYS A 134 2.72 -15.52 22.47
CA LYS A 134 3.11 -15.02 23.81
C LYS A 134 2.23 -15.53 24.97
N ASP A 135 0.98 -15.90 24.69
CA ASP A 135 0.04 -16.46 25.67
C ASP A 135 0.15 -17.99 25.81
N ASN A 136 1.23 -18.59 25.27
CA ASN A 136 1.46 -20.03 25.26
C ASN A 136 0.36 -20.85 24.53
N LYS A 137 -0.36 -20.23 23.58
CA LYS A 137 -1.37 -20.89 22.74
C LYS A 137 -0.78 -21.32 21.41
N ILE A 138 -1.12 -22.53 20.98
CA ILE A 138 -0.74 -23.06 19.66
C ILE A 138 -1.62 -22.38 18.59
N VAL A 139 -0.99 -21.63 17.69
CA VAL A 139 -1.68 -20.89 16.62
C VAL A 139 -1.63 -21.60 15.26
N ALA A 140 -0.67 -22.50 15.06
CA ALA A 140 -0.57 -23.35 13.89
C ALA A 140 0.20 -24.63 14.25
N LYS A 141 -0.12 -25.73 13.57
CA LYS A 141 0.51 -27.02 13.79
C LYS A 141 0.73 -27.77 12.48
N THR A 142 1.80 -28.54 12.41
CA THR A 142 2.06 -29.48 11.32
C THR A 142 2.79 -30.70 11.89
N SER A 143 2.94 -31.74 11.10
CA SER A 143 3.68 -32.94 11.46
C SER A 143 4.85 -33.13 10.50
N VAL A 144 5.92 -33.72 11.01
CA VAL A 144 7.10 -34.07 10.22
C VAL A 144 6.82 -35.34 9.42
N GLY A 145 7.14 -35.32 8.13
CA GLY A 145 7.02 -36.46 7.23
C GLY A 145 8.00 -37.59 7.58
N SER A 146 7.84 -38.72 6.90
CA SER A 146 8.73 -39.89 7.02
C SER A 146 10.17 -39.60 6.56
N ASP A 147 10.38 -38.55 5.78
CA ASP A 147 11.66 -38.07 5.29
C ASP A 147 12.36 -37.07 6.24
N GLY A 148 11.75 -36.79 7.40
CA GLY A 148 12.22 -35.85 8.40
C GLY A 148 11.94 -34.38 8.07
N ASN A 149 11.24 -34.08 6.97
CA ASN A 149 10.93 -32.72 6.54
C ASN A 149 9.55 -32.25 7.01
N PHE A 150 9.37 -30.94 7.15
CA PHE A 150 8.08 -30.35 7.45
C PHE A 150 7.83 -29.06 6.67
N GLN A 151 6.54 -28.77 6.52
CA GLN A 151 6.03 -27.53 5.94
C GLN A 151 4.88 -27.04 6.83
N LEU A 152 5.04 -25.86 7.40
CA LEU A 152 4.05 -25.19 8.23
C LEU A 152 3.58 -23.92 7.55
N ARG A 153 2.28 -23.81 7.27
CA ARG A 153 1.66 -22.64 6.68
C ARG A 153 0.82 -21.91 7.73
N TYR A 154 1.02 -20.61 7.89
CA TYR A 154 0.26 -19.79 8.83
C TYR A 154 0.08 -18.37 8.27
N ASN A 155 -1.02 -17.69 8.62
CA ASN A 155 -1.39 -16.41 8.02
C ASN A 155 -1.61 -15.30 9.05
N ILE A 156 -1.23 -15.54 10.31
CA ILE A 156 -1.39 -14.61 11.41
C ILE A 156 -0.04 -13.93 11.66
N LYS A 157 -0.01 -12.59 11.63
CA LYS A 157 1.21 -11.81 11.93
C LYS A 157 1.45 -11.80 13.44
N GLY A 158 2.70 -12.00 13.84
CA GLY A 158 3.09 -11.96 15.24
C GLY A 158 4.48 -12.52 15.49
N TYR A 159 4.91 -12.44 16.74
CA TYR A 159 6.10 -13.14 17.23
C TYR A 159 5.68 -14.48 17.80
N TYR A 160 6.29 -15.54 17.30
CA TYR A 160 5.97 -16.91 17.67
C TYR A 160 7.23 -17.67 18.03
N ILE A 161 7.07 -18.63 18.93
CA ILE A 161 8.08 -19.63 19.26
C ILE A 161 7.73 -20.89 18.46
N LEU A 162 8.72 -21.48 17.79
CA LEU A 162 8.55 -22.75 17.09
C LEU A 162 8.86 -23.89 18.06
N ALA A 163 7.82 -24.60 18.48
CA ALA A 163 7.93 -25.74 19.36
C ALA A 163 7.95 -27.05 18.58
N VAL A 164 8.81 -27.98 18.98
CA VAL A 164 8.91 -29.33 18.41
C VAL A 164 8.71 -30.35 19.53
N SER A 165 7.80 -31.30 19.34
CA SER A 165 7.54 -32.38 20.29
C SER A 165 7.48 -33.75 19.60
N HIS A 166 8.04 -34.77 20.26
CA HIS A 166 8.03 -36.14 19.77
C HIS A 166 7.96 -37.09 20.98
N THR A 167 7.24 -38.20 20.85
CA THR A 167 7.15 -39.21 21.91
C THR A 167 8.55 -39.71 22.27
N GLY A 168 8.91 -39.65 23.54
CA GLY A 168 10.25 -40.03 24.02
C GLY A 168 11.30 -38.92 23.98
N TYR A 169 10.96 -37.71 23.53
CA TYR A 169 11.85 -36.54 23.57
C TYR A 169 11.26 -35.43 24.44
N LYS A 170 12.14 -34.63 25.07
CA LYS A 170 11.74 -33.38 25.70
C LYS A 170 11.36 -32.38 24.61
N GLU A 171 10.28 -31.64 24.84
CA GLU A 171 9.84 -30.58 23.94
C GLU A 171 10.93 -29.52 23.77
N TYR A 172 11.21 -29.16 22.52
CA TYR A 172 12.12 -28.08 22.13
C TYR A 172 11.30 -26.83 21.82
N ARG A 173 11.73 -25.66 22.31
CA ARG A 173 11.08 -24.36 22.12
C ARG A 173 12.13 -23.28 21.93
#